data_AF-A0ABD0BDG3-F1
#
_entry.id   AF-A0ABD0BDG3-F1
#
_cell.length_a   1.000
_cell.length_b   1.000
_cell.length_c   1.000
_cell.angle_alpha   90.00
_cell.angle_beta   90.00
_cell.angle_gamma   90.00
#
_symmetry.space_group_name_H-M   'P 1'
#
loop_
_entity.id
_entity.type
_entity.pdbx_description
1 polymer ?
#
loop_
_entity_poly.entity_id
_entity_poly.type
_entity_poly.pdbx_seq_one_letter_code
_entity_poly.pdbx_strand_id
1 'polypeptide(L)'
;MADTQSGPDIEPQEPTTDSPQVDTKKASARRSFSKLRRELNDEELTSPAIQKMLIDEIERLEEERVTLNSFRDKFHTSDKEASVLKEQFKSKKALDIFHTGNITVGAAILGYTPSIWASQQPSAFIFTILGCVLIVVGLIAKAVKP
;
A
#
# COMPACT_ATOMS: atom_id res chain seq x y z
N MET A 1 -37.99 -16.78 -45.07
CA MET A 1 -38.53 -15.63 -44.34
C MET A 1 -38.28 -15.93 -42.87
N ALA A 2 -37.14 -15.53 -42.32
CA ALA A 2 -36.86 -14.19 -41.79
C ALA A 2 -37.88 -13.89 -40.66
N ASP A 3 -37.53 -13.76 -39.39
CA ASP A 3 -36.44 -12.97 -38.84
C ASP A 3 -35.90 -13.47 -37.49
N THR A 4 -34.60 -13.30 -37.34
CA THR A 4 -33.81 -13.33 -36.12
C THR A 4 -34.09 -12.05 -35.33
N GLN A 5 -34.59 -12.14 -34.10
CA GLN A 5 -34.72 -10.97 -33.22
C GLN A 5 -33.64 -11.03 -32.13
N SER A 6 -32.52 -10.37 -32.44
CA SER A 6 -31.44 -9.98 -31.53
C SER A 6 -31.97 -8.99 -30.49
N GLY A 7 -31.92 -9.36 -29.21
CA GLY A 7 -32.14 -8.44 -28.10
C GLY A 7 -30.99 -7.42 -27.98
N PRO A 8 -31.25 -6.21 -27.45
CA PRO A 8 -30.32 -5.10 -27.48
C PRO A 8 -29.12 -5.31 -26.54
N ASP A 9 -27.93 -4.97 -27.06
CA ASP A 9 -26.66 -4.86 -26.34
C ASP A 9 -26.80 -3.94 -25.12
N ILE A 10 -26.52 -4.49 -23.94
CA ILE A 10 -26.38 -3.74 -22.69
C ILE A 10 -24.90 -3.40 -22.55
N GLU A 11 -24.55 -2.14 -22.80
CA GLU A 11 -23.23 -1.58 -22.56
C GLU A 11 -22.98 -1.47 -21.04
N PRO A 12 -21.86 -1.98 -20.49
CA PRO A 12 -21.58 -1.85 -19.06
C PRO A 12 -21.24 -0.40 -18.70
N GLN A 13 -22.07 0.22 -17.84
CA GLN A 13 -21.74 1.50 -17.23
C GLN A 13 -20.47 1.40 -16.37
N GLU A 14 -19.47 2.22 -16.68
CA GLU A 14 -18.30 2.40 -15.84
C GLU A 14 -18.70 3.07 -14.51
N PRO A 15 -18.16 2.62 -13.36
CA PRO A 15 -18.44 3.24 -12.07
C PRO A 15 -17.76 4.61 -11.99
N THR A 16 -18.57 5.65 -11.93
CA THR A 16 -18.14 7.02 -11.62
C THR A 16 -17.42 7.01 -10.27
N THR A 17 -16.09 7.11 -10.31
CA THR A 17 -15.26 7.28 -9.12
C THR A 17 -15.42 8.72 -8.65
N ASP A 18 -16.35 8.93 -7.73
CA ASP A 18 -16.49 10.18 -6.99
C ASP A 18 -15.31 10.28 -6.00
N SER A 19 -14.22 10.89 -6.45
CA SER A 19 -13.11 11.29 -5.58
C SER A 19 -13.35 12.71 -5.10
N PRO A 20 -13.36 12.98 -3.78
CA PRO A 20 -13.41 14.35 -3.28
C PRO A 20 -12.18 15.10 -3.79
N GLN A 21 -12.39 16.09 -4.66
CA GLN A 21 -11.33 17.03 -5.02
C GLN A 21 -10.94 17.81 -3.78
N VAL A 22 -9.78 17.46 -3.22
CA VAL A 22 -9.09 18.32 -2.26
C VAL A 22 -8.65 19.54 -3.05
N ASP A 23 -9.36 20.65 -2.84
CA ASP A 23 -8.96 21.99 -3.25
C ASP A 23 -7.65 22.37 -2.54
N THR A 24 -6.53 21.82 -3.00
CA THR A 24 -5.24 22.46 -2.80
C THR A 24 -5.25 23.72 -3.65
N LYS A 25 -5.74 24.82 -3.07
CA LYS A 25 -5.42 26.18 -3.50
C LYS A 25 -3.90 26.26 -3.60
N LYS A 26 -3.36 26.01 -4.79
CA LYS A 26 -1.98 26.33 -5.12
C LYS A 26 -1.84 27.82 -4.85
N ALA A 27 -1.17 28.15 -3.75
CA ALA A 27 -0.69 29.48 -3.51
C ALA A 27 -0.05 29.96 -4.81
N SER A 28 -0.56 31.07 -5.33
CA SER A 28 -0.06 31.77 -6.50
C SER A 28 1.34 32.30 -6.17
N ALA A 29 2.31 31.40 -6.12
CA ALA A 29 3.70 31.73 -6.03
C ALA A 29 4.10 32.33 -7.39
N ARG A 30 4.18 33.66 -7.42
CA ARG A 30 4.95 34.45 -8.37
C ARG A 30 4.47 34.44 -9.84
N ARG A 31 3.23 34.88 -10.10
CA ARG A 31 2.86 35.42 -11.44
C ARG A 31 3.53 36.77 -11.76
N SER A 32 4.26 37.35 -10.81
CA SER A 32 4.97 38.63 -10.92
C SER A 32 6.08 38.62 -11.99
N PHE A 33 6.59 37.45 -12.36
CA PHE A 33 7.64 37.30 -13.38
C PHE A 33 7.12 36.85 -14.75
N SER A 34 5.82 36.57 -14.89
CA SER A 34 5.26 36.14 -16.18
C SER A 34 5.36 37.21 -17.28
N LYS A 35 5.45 38.49 -16.89
CA LYS A 35 5.74 39.62 -17.79
C LYS A 35 7.24 39.91 -17.97
N LEU A 36 8.12 39.42 -17.09
CA LEU A 36 9.59 39.54 -17.22
C LEU A 36 10.15 38.62 -18.31
N ARG A 37 9.41 37.57 -18.68
CA ARG A 37 9.73 36.70 -19.81
C ARG A 37 9.57 37.39 -21.17
N ARG A 38 9.05 38.63 -21.19
CA ARG A 38 9.06 39.50 -22.37
C ARG A 38 10.41 40.21 -22.44
N GLU A 39 11.41 39.43 -22.83
CA GLU A 39 12.75 39.80 -23.32
C GLU A 39 13.39 40.99 -22.59
N LEU A 40 14.20 40.69 -21.57
CA LEU A 40 15.20 41.65 -21.09
C LEU A 40 16.11 42.01 -22.27
N ASN A 41 16.18 43.29 -22.62
CA ASN A 41 17.13 43.80 -23.62
C ASN A 41 18.56 43.69 -23.04
N ASP A 42 19.60 43.52 -23.87
CA ASP A 42 20.99 43.33 -23.41
C ASP A 42 21.48 44.45 -22.47
N GLU A 43 20.93 45.66 -22.66
CA GLU A 43 21.20 46.85 -21.83
C GLU A 43 20.66 46.74 -20.40
N GLU A 44 19.53 46.04 -20.19
CA GLU A 44 18.96 45.77 -18.87
C GLU A 44 19.65 44.59 -18.19
N LEU A 45 20.12 43.59 -18.95
CA LEU A 45 20.94 42.48 -18.43
C LEU A 45 22.31 42.95 -17.92
N THR A 46 22.82 44.06 -18.44
CA THR A 46 24.07 44.66 -17.99
C THR A 46 23.88 45.47 -16.70
N SER A 47 22.64 45.69 -16.26
CA SER A 47 22.35 46.40 -15.01
C SER A 47 22.80 45.59 -13.79
N PRO A 48 23.66 46.16 -12.91
CA PRO A 48 24.18 45.45 -11.75
C PRO A 48 23.10 45.04 -10.74
N ALA A 49 21.95 45.74 -10.72
CA ALA A 49 20.82 45.38 -9.87
C ALA A 49 20.12 44.09 -10.34
N ILE A 50 19.94 43.92 -11.65
CA ILE A 50 19.29 42.75 -12.25
C ILE A 50 20.22 41.53 -12.14
N GLN A 51 21.53 41.71 -12.34
CA GLN A 51 22.51 40.64 -12.15
C GLN A 51 22.54 40.13 -10.71
N LYS A 52 22.57 41.03 -9.71
CA LYS A 52 22.52 40.63 -8.29
C LYS A 52 21.22 39.93 -7.94
N MET A 53 20.09 40.38 -8.47
CA MET A 53 18.79 39.73 -8.27
C MET A 53 18.75 38.32 -8.88
N LEU A 54 19.30 38.14 -10.08
CA LEU A 54 19.37 36.83 -10.74
C LEU A 54 20.29 35.88 -9.98
N ILE A 55 21.44 36.36 -9.50
CA ILE A 55 22.37 35.57 -8.68
C ILE A 55 21.71 35.14 -7.38
N ASP A 56 21.06 36.06 -6.66
CA ASP A 56 20.33 35.76 -5.42
C ASP A 56 19.21 34.73 -5.63
N GLU A 57 18.48 34.83 -6.74
CA GLU A 57 17.44 33.86 -7.09
C GLU A 57 18.02 32.50 -7.49
N ILE A 58 19.18 32.46 -8.16
CA ILE A 58 19.90 31.21 -8.46
C ILE A 58 20.36 30.54 -7.16
N GLU A 59 21.01 31.28 -6.25
CA GLU A 59 21.45 30.76 -4.95
C GLU A 59 20.26 30.21 -4.14
N ARG A 60 19.15 30.96 -4.09
CA ARG A 60 17.90 30.51 -3.46
C ARG A 60 17.36 29.22 -4.08
N LEU A 61 17.34 29.13 -5.42
CA LEU A 61 16.86 27.95 -6.12
C LEU A 61 17.79 26.74 -5.92
N GLU A 62 19.10 26.95 -5.82
CA GLU A 62 20.08 25.90 -5.51
C GLU A 62 19.89 25.36 -4.09
N GLU A 63 19.70 26.24 -3.10
CA GLU A 63 19.42 25.84 -1.72
C GLU A 63 18.11 25.05 -1.60
N GLU A 64 17.05 25.52 -2.28
CA GLU A 64 15.78 24.79 -2.39
C GLU A 64 15.99 23.42 -3.05
N ARG A 65 16.78 23.35 -4.14
CA ARG A 65 17.10 22.10 -4.84
C ARG A 65 17.81 21.10 -3.95
N VAL A 66 18.82 21.55 -3.19
CA VAL A 66 19.58 20.70 -2.26
C VAL A 66 18.67 20.17 -1.17
N THR A 67 17.87 21.05 -0.58
CA THR A 67 16.90 20.70 0.46
C THR A 67 15.91 19.66 -0.06
N LEU A 68 15.33 19.89 -1.24
CA LEU A 68 14.33 19.02 -1.84
C LEU A 68 14.90 17.65 -2.24
N ASN A 69 16.13 17.62 -2.77
CA ASN A 69 16.84 16.37 -3.03
C ASN A 69 17.04 15.55 -1.74
N SER A 70 17.41 16.20 -0.64
CA SER A 70 17.59 15.51 0.64
C SER A 70 16.27 14.90 1.16
N PHE A 71 15.14 15.59 0.96
CA PHE A 71 13.83 15.07 1.33
C PHE A 71 13.39 13.91 0.44
N ARG A 72 13.65 13.99 -0.86
CA ARG A 72 13.37 12.90 -1.81
C ARG A 72 14.09 11.62 -1.41
N ASP A 73 15.38 11.71 -1.11
CA ASP A 73 16.18 10.53 -0.79
C ASP A 73 15.75 9.89 0.54
N LYS A 74 15.42 10.73 1.54
CA LYS A 74 14.80 10.29 2.80
C LYS A 74 13.44 9.64 2.58
N PHE A 75 12.60 10.24 1.75
CA PHE A 75 11.28 9.70 1.41
C PHE A 75 11.40 8.31 0.79
N HIS A 76 12.26 8.12 -0.21
CA HIS A 76 12.45 6.81 -0.84
C HIS A 76 13.05 5.77 0.12
N THR A 77 13.92 6.19 1.04
CA THR A 77 14.48 5.29 2.06
C THR A 77 13.36 4.82 3.00
N SER A 78 12.59 5.75 3.56
CA SER A 78 11.48 5.43 4.45
C SER A 78 10.37 4.63 3.76
N ASP A 79 10.04 4.95 2.51
CA ASP A 79 9.02 4.22 1.73
C ASP A 79 9.46 2.77 1.45
N LYS A 80 10.76 2.56 1.17
CA LYS A 80 11.34 1.24 1.01
C LYS A 80 11.31 0.45 2.31
N GLU A 81 11.72 1.06 3.43
CA GLU A 81 11.67 0.42 4.75
C GLU A 81 10.23 0.06 5.15
N ALA A 82 9.28 0.96 4.93
CA ALA A 82 7.87 0.74 5.18
C ALA A 82 7.32 -0.43 4.35
N SER A 83 7.72 -0.52 3.08
CA SER A 83 7.33 -1.61 2.19
C SER A 83 7.87 -2.97 2.68
N VAL A 84 9.15 -3.02 3.08
CA VAL A 84 9.75 -4.23 3.66
C VAL A 84 9.06 -4.64 4.96
N LEU A 85 8.81 -3.69 5.87
CA LEU A 85 8.11 -3.97 7.13
C LEU A 85 6.68 -4.47 6.88
N LYS A 86 5.98 -3.86 5.92
CA LYS A 86 4.62 -4.26 5.55
C LYS A 86 4.58 -5.69 5.01
N GLU A 87 5.56 -6.07 4.20
CA GLU A 87 5.69 -7.44 3.69
C GLU A 87 5.97 -8.44 4.82
N GLN A 88 6.93 -8.14 5.70
CA GLN A 88 7.21 -8.99 6.87
C GLN A 88 5.99 -9.12 7.79
N PHE A 89 5.23 -8.04 7.98
CA PHE A 89 4.02 -8.05 8.79
C PHE A 89 2.91 -8.90 8.16
N LYS A 90 2.74 -8.85 6.83
CA LYS A 90 1.78 -9.71 6.13
C LYS A 90 2.08 -11.18 6.34
N SER A 91 3.34 -11.58 6.25
CA SER A 91 3.78 -12.96 6.53
C SER A 91 3.51 -13.37 7.99
N LYS A 92 3.80 -12.49 8.96
CA LYS A 92 3.49 -12.74 10.37
C LYS A 92 1.99 -12.88 10.62
N LYS A 93 1.16 -12.05 9.98
CA LYS A 93 -0.31 -12.14 10.08
C LYS A 93 -0.85 -13.45 9.51
N ALA A 94 -0.30 -13.93 8.39
CA ALA A 94 -0.68 -15.23 7.85
C ALA A 94 -0.39 -16.35 8.87
N LEU A 95 0.82 -16.39 9.45
CA LEU A 95 1.19 -17.37 10.47
C LEU A 95 0.30 -17.33 11.72
N ASP A 96 -0.07 -16.14 12.20
CA ASP A 96 -0.98 -16.00 13.35
C ASP A 96 -2.39 -16.53 13.02
N ILE A 97 -2.89 -16.29 11.81
CA ILE A 97 -4.19 -16.82 11.35
C ILE A 97 -4.13 -18.35 11.26
N PHE A 98 -3.06 -18.91 10.69
CA PHE A 98 -2.86 -20.37 10.63
C PHE A 98 -2.76 -20.99 12.02
N HIS A 99 -2.00 -20.40 12.93
CA HIS A 99 -1.89 -20.85 14.31
C HIS A 99 -3.26 -20.87 15.00
N THR A 100 -3.97 -19.74 14.95
CA THR A 100 -5.27 -19.59 15.62
C THR A 100 -6.31 -20.53 15.03
N GLY A 101 -6.36 -20.67 13.70
CA GLY A 101 -7.25 -21.59 13.00
C GLY A 101 -6.97 -23.05 13.35
N ASN A 102 -5.71 -23.50 13.25
CA ASN A 102 -5.33 -24.88 13.53
C ASN A 102 -5.58 -25.28 14.99
N ILE A 103 -5.25 -24.41 15.96
CA ILE A 103 -5.52 -24.69 17.37
C ILE A 103 -7.02 -24.77 17.63
N THR A 104 -7.81 -23.83 17.08
CA THR A 104 -9.26 -23.81 17.29
C THR A 104 -9.94 -25.04 16.70
N VAL A 105 -9.61 -25.40 15.45
CA VAL A 105 -10.17 -26.58 14.78
C VAL A 105 -9.69 -27.86 15.46
N GLY A 106 -8.40 -27.97 15.78
CA GLY A 106 -7.85 -29.13 16.49
C GLY A 106 -8.50 -29.33 17.86
N ALA A 107 -8.67 -28.26 18.63
CA ALA A 107 -9.35 -28.29 19.93
C ALA A 107 -10.83 -28.66 19.80
N ALA A 108 -11.53 -28.15 18.79
CA ALA A 108 -12.92 -28.52 18.53
C ALA A 108 -13.07 -30.02 18.20
N ILE A 109 -12.18 -30.56 17.36
CA ILE A 109 -12.16 -31.99 17.02
C ILE A 109 -11.87 -32.85 18.27
N LEU A 110 -10.86 -32.48 19.07
CA LEU A 110 -10.55 -33.19 20.30
C LEU A 110 -11.68 -33.10 21.33
N GLY A 111 -12.36 -31.95 21.43
CA GLY A 111 -13.54 -31.77 22.27
C GLY A 111 -14.73 -32.62 21.83
N TYR A 112 -14.88 -32.88 20.53
CA TYR A 112 -15.93 -33.74 19.98
C TYR A 112 -15.62 -35.23 20.13
N THR A 113 -14.35 -35.60 20.17
CA THR A 113 -13.87 -36.99 20.19
C THR A 113 -14.51 -37.87 21.28
N PRO A 114 -14.68 -37.43 22.55
CA PRO A 114 -15.34 -38.24 23.58
C PRO A 114 -16.77 -38.67 23.22
N SER A 115 -17.49 -37.88 22.41
CA SER A 115 -18.88 -38.17 22.05
C SER A 115 -19.04 -39.38 21.12
N ILE A 116 -18.01 -39.69 20.31
CA ILE A 116 -18.02 -40.80 19.34
C ILE A 116 -17.24 -42.02 19.80
N TRP A 117 -16.56 -41.92 20.96
CA TRP A 117 -15.63 -42.95 21.46
C TRP A 117 -16.27 -44.32 21.67
N ALA A 118 -17.50 -44.35 22.17
CA ALA A 118 -18.22 -45.60 22.45
C ALA A 118 -18.89 -46.21 21.22
N SER A 119 -19.32 -45.38 20.25
CA SER A 119 -20.11 -45.83 19.11
C SER A 119 -19.26 -46.17 17.89
N GLN A 120 -18.11 -45.53 17.72
CA GLN A 120 -17.25 -45.69 16.54
C GLN A 120 -15.78 -45.54 16.91
N GLN A 121 -15.20 -46.57 17.54
CA GLN A 121 -13.80 -46.55 17.97
C GLN A 121 -12.80 -46.24 16.84
N PRO A 122 -12.89 -46.83 15.63
CA PRO A 122 -11.92 -46.56 14.57
C PRO A 122 -11.90 -45.08 14.15
N SER A 123 -13.08 -44.45 14.03
CA SER A 123 -13.15 -43.03 13.67
C SER A 123 -12.69 -42.14 14.81
N ALA A 124 -13.02 -42.47 16.06
CA ALA A 124 -12.56 -41.73 17.24
C ALA A 124 -11.03 -41.65 17.33
N PHE A 125 -10.32 -42.74 17.04
CA PHE A 125 -8.85 -42.73 16.98
C PHE A 125 -8.33 -41.79 15.87
N ILE A 126 -8.94 -41.81 14.69
CA ILE A 126 -8.54 -40.94 13.57
C ILE A 126 -8.74 -39.47 13.94
N PHE A 127 -9.88 -39.11 14.50
CA PHE A 127 -10.16 -37.72 14.95
C PHE A 127 -9.20 -37.27 16.06
N THR A 128 -8.84 -38.16 16.99
CA THR A 128 -7.85 -37.88 18.02
C THR A 128 -6.49 -37.54 17.42
N ILE A 129 -6.00 -38.38 16.51
CA ILE A 129 -4.69 -38.17 15.86
C ILE A 129 -4.72 -36.88 15.05
N LEU A 130 -5.78 -36.66 14.26
CA LEU A 130 -5.93 -35.46 13.46
C LEU A 130 -5.94 -34.19 14.33
N GLY A 131 -6.72 -34.19 15.41
CA GLY A 131 -6.79 -33.07 16.36
C GLY A 131 -5.43 -32.77 17.00
N CYS A 132 -4.70 -33.80 17.43
CA CYS A 132 -3.34 -33.65 17.96
C CYS A 132 -2.37 -33.08 16.91
N VAL A 133 -2.42 -33.57 15.67
CA VAL A 133 -1.57 -33.07 14.57
C VAL A 133 -1.85 -31.59 14.30
N LEU A 134 -3.12 -31.18 14.22
CA LEU A 134 -3.48 -29.77 14.01
C LEU A 134 -2.93 -28.88 15.12
N ILE A 135 -3.04 -29.29 16.38
CA ILE A 135 -2.52 -28.52 17.51
C ILE A 135 -0.99 -28.41 17.44
N VAL A 136 -0.29 -29.52 17.18
CA VAL A 136 1.18 -29.52 17.07
C VAL A 136 1.66 -28.64 15.92
N VAL A 137 1.05 -28.76 14.73
CA VAL A 137 1.37 -27.91 13.57
C VAL A 137 1.08 -26.45 13.88
N GLY A 138 -0.04 -26.15 14.54
CA GLY A 138 -0.38 -24.81 15.01
C GLY A 138 0.70 -24.24 15.94
N LEU A 139 1.13 -24.99 16.94
CA LEU A 139 2.21 -24.58 17.86
C LEU A 139 3.53 -24.32 17.13
N ILE A 140 3.92 -25.22 16.22
CA ILE A 140 5.14 -25.05 15.41
C ILE A 140 5.05 -23.79 14.55
N ALA A 141 3.91 -23.54 13.89
CA ALA A 141 3.72 -22.35 13.07
C ALA A 141 3.93 -21.03 13.82
N LYS A 142 3.70 -21.02 15.14
CA LYS A 142 3.98 -19.86 16.01
C LYS A 142 5.42 -19.83 16.53
N ALA A 143 6.04 -20.99 16.71
CA ALA A 143 7.40 -21.12 17.23
C ALA A 143 8.48 -20.87 16.15
N VAL A 144 8.15 -21.03 14.87
CA VAL A 144 9.04 -20.70 13.76
C VAL A 144 9.26 -19.18 13.73
N LYS A 145 10.50 -18.76 14.00
CA LYS A 145 10.93 -17.38 13.75
C LYS A 145 10.94 -17.15 12.23
N PRO A 146 10.29 -16.09 11.72
CA PRO A 146 10.46 -15.65 10.35
C PRO A 146 11.88 -15.09 10.12
#